data_AF-A0A4R7WAR9-F1
#
_entry.id   AF-A0A4R7WAR9-F1
#
_cell.length_a   1.000
_cell.length_b   1.000
_cell.length_c   1.000
_cell.angle_alpha   90.00
_cell.angle_beta   90.00
_cell.angle_gamma   90.00
#
_symmetry.space_group_name_H-M   'P 1'
#
loop_
_entity.id
_entity.type
_entity.pdbx_description
1 polymer ?
#
loop_
_entity_poly.entity_id
_entity_poly.type
_entity_poly.pdbx_seq_one_letter_code
_entity_poly.pdbx_strand_id
1 'polypeptide(L)'
;MPLSLRWTAFTLFAATSSLAGAQTCPDWSPVKARSEIALHQAQIEQWDDSYHRLGVSQVADELYDQSRQRLKYLRTCFATPPERVDNPLKTAGGPVPHPIPHTGLNKLPDEVAVRSWLKGRKDVWIQPKVDGVAVTLVYDKGKLVQAISRGDGVKGQDWTRHAHQIEAIPRHIAWENTLVLQGELYWRLSDHVQAKAGSLNARSKAAGLLARNTINEDEGAQLGLFVWDWPDGPATMRERLASLRALGFEDSLRFSEPMQGFAQAKNWREHWYTHPLPFATDGVVIRQGERPPTQRWQAKAPYWIAAWKYPFARVLADVRRVNFNVGRSGKITPVLDLAPVRLDDRKISRVSVGSLKRWQKMDIRPGDQVSISLAGLTIARLDEVVTRSVDRMPLPVPHAADYHPLSCWQPTEGCEGQFRERLKWLGSKKGLALSGVGPGTWDKLIKAGVVEGLLDWMRLDAAQLRNIPGLGELSGSRLSETFQGAREQSFETWLKALGLPPTAGADLGDSWAALSARNIDDWQAEPGIGPGRARQLYAFFQDPPVQLLSRQLREQGIKGF
;
A
#
# COMPACT_ATOMS: atom_id res chain seq x y z
N MET A 1 -22.64 68.34 20.13
CA MET A 1 -21.72 67.75 19.12
C MET A 1 -20.39 67.48 19.79
N PRO A 2 -19.70 66.33 19.64
CA PRO A 2 -20.08 64.95 19.34
C PRO A 2 -19.71 64.00 20.51
N LEU A 3 -19.65 62.68 20.24
CA LEU A 3 -19.08 61.55 21.03
C LEU A 3 -20.04 60.77 21.93
N SER A 4 -20.87 59.93 21.31
CA SER A 4 -21.42 58.71 21.92
C SER A 4 -20.54 57.51 21.56
N LEU A 5 -19.91 56.93 22.58
CA LEU A 5 -19.06 55.74 22.53
C LEU A 5 -19.94 54.51 22.21
N ARG A 6 -19.85 53.96 20.99
CA ARG A 6 -20.43 52.65 20.66
C ARG A 6 -19.43 51.55 21.03
N TRP A 7 -19.73 50.83 22.10
CA TRP A 7 -19.09 49.55 22.41
C TRP A 7 -19.48 48.53 21.35
N THR A 8 -18.54 48.14 20.50
CA THR A 8 -18.67 47.00 19.60
C THR A 8 -18.08 45.78 20.27
N ALA A 9 -18.96 44.86 20.67
CA ALA A 9 -18.56 43.53 21.13
C ALA A 9 -17.97 42.76 19.94
N PHE A 10 -16.65 42.60 19.94
CA PHE A 10 -15.96 41.67 19.04
C PHE A 10 -16.15 40.26 19.61
N THR A 11 -17.09 39.50 19.06
CA THR A 11 -17.18 38.05 19.24
C THR A 11 -15.98 37.41 18.55
N LEU A 12 -15.00 36.98 19.35
CA LEU A 12 -13.86 36.18 18.91
C LEU A 12 -14.38 34.83 18.37
N PHE A 13 -14.55 34.72 17.06
CA PHE A 13 -14.80 33.44 16.42
C PHE A 13 -13.49 32.64 16.45
N ALA A 14 -13.33 31.79 17.47
CA ALA A 14 -12.26 30.81 17.52
C ALA A 14 -12.46 29.81 16.39
N ALA A 15 -11.69 29.99 15.30
CA ALA A 15 -11.60 29.02 14.22
C ALA A 15 -10.90 27.77 14.75
N THR A 16 -11.69 26.77 15.15
CA THR A 16 -11.20 25.41 15.39
C THR A 16 -10.95 24.73 14.05
N SER A 17 -9.77 24.98 13.50
CA SER A 17 -9.26 24.27 12.33
C SER A 17 -9.16 22.78 12.64
N SER A 18 -9.97 22.01 11.92
CA SER A 18 -9.99 20.55 11.97
C SER A 18 -8.63 20.02 11.50
N LEU A 19 -7.90 19.33 12.38
CA LEU A 19 -6.67 18.60 12.07
C LEU A 19 -6.98 17.35 11.22
N ALA A 20 -7.40 17.55 9.98
CA ALA A 20 -7.18 16.56 8.93
C ALA A 20 -5.72 16.72 8.49
N GLY A 21 -4.91 15.67 8.63
CA GLY A 21 -3.46 15.73 8.48
C GLY A 21 -3.01 16.40 7.17
N ALA A 22 -2.71 17.70 7.24
CA ALA A 22 -2.10 18.43 6.16
C ALA A 22 -0.69 17.86 5.97
N GLN A 23 -0.43 17.25 4.81
CA GLN A 23 0.94 16.93 4.42
C GLN A 23 1.71 18.25 4.36
N THR A 24 2.73 18.40 5.21
CA THR A 24 3.63 19.56 5.19
C THR A 24 4.44 19.54 3.91
N CYS A 25 4.52 20.68 3.23
CA CYS A 25 5.28 20.80 1.98
C CYS A 25 6.72 20.30 2.18
N PRO A 26 7.29 19.55 1.21
CA PRO A 26 8.67 19.12 1.30
C PRO A 26 9.61 20.32 1.44
N ASP A 27 10.64 20.17 2.26
CA ASP A 27 11.72 21.16 2.36
C ASP A 27 12.72 20.95 1.21
N TRP A 28 12.32 21.41 0.01
CA TRP A 28 13.11 21.29 -1.22
C TRP A 28 13.58 22.65 -1.71
N SER A 29 14.79 22.69 -2.28
CA SER A 29 15.24 23.86 -3.03
C SER A 29 14.33 24.10 -4.25
N PRO A 30 14.17 25.35 -4.71
CA PRO A 30 13.36 25.65 -5.91
C PRO A 30 13.81 24.91 -7.18
N VAL A 31 15.10 24.55 -7.27
CA VAL A 31 15.64 23.77 -8.40
C VAL A 31 15.19 22.31 -8.31
N LYS A 32 15.28 21.71 -7.12
CA LYS A 32 14.80 20.34 -6.87
C LYS A 32 13.30 20.24 -7.11
N ALA A 33 12.52 21.18 -6.56
CA ALA A 33 11.07 21.20 -6.73
C ALA A 33 10.65 21.25 -8.20
N ARG A 34 11.26 22.12 -9.02
CA ARG A 34 10.98 22.19 -10.46
C ARG A 34 11.31 20.88 -11.18
N SER A 35 12.44 20.26 -10.85
CA SER A 35 12.88 19.01 -11.47
C SER A 35 11.96 17.84 -11.12
N GLU A 36 11.57 17.70 -9.85
CA GLU A 36 10.63 16.66 -9.39
C GLU A 36 9.22 16.87 -9.99
N ILE A 37 8.73 18.11 -10.03
CA ILE A 37 7.43 18.42 -10.66
C ILE A 37 7.45 18.08 -12.15
N ALA A 38 8.53 18.41 -12.87
CA ALA A 38 8.69 18.09 -14.28
C ALA A 38 8.73 16.58 -14.52
N LEU A 39 9.47 15.83 -13.67
CA LEU A 39 9.53 14.38 -13.71
C LEU A 39 8.14 13.75 -13.52
N HIS A 40 7.41 14.15 -12.46
CA HIS A 40 6.06 13.64 -12.18
C HIS A 40 5.09 13.95 -13.32
N GLN A 41 5.15 15.16 -13.91
CA GLN A 41 4.33 15.52 -15.06
C GLN A 41 4.65 14.63 -16.27
N ALA A 42 5.92 14.47 -16.63
CA ALA A 42 6.33 13.66 -17.77
C ALA A 42 5.91 12.19 -17.62
N GLN A 43 6.03 11.65 -16.41
CA GLN A 43 5.59 10.28 -16.12
C GLN A 43 4.08 10.10 -16.26
N ILE A 44 3.28 11.04 -15.73
CA ILE A 44 1.83 11.01 -15.88
C ILE A 44 1.42 11.12 -17.35
N GLU A 45 2.04 12.02 -18.12
CA GLU A 45 1.78 12.16 -19.56
C GLU A 45 2.11 10.87 -20.33
N GLN A 46 3.20 10.19 -19.98
CA GLN A 46 3.56 8.90 -20.56
C GLN A 46 2.51 7.83 -20.24
N TRP A 47 2.01 7.78 -19.00
CA TRP A 47 0.95 6.85 -18.61
C TRP A 47 -0.37 7.15 -19.33
N ASP A 48 -0.74 8.43 -19.46
CA ASP A 48 -1.92 8.86 -20.20
C ASP A 48 -1.85 8.40 -21.66
N ASP A 49 -0.72 8.63 -22.33
CA ASP A 49 -0.52 8.18 -23.72
C ASP A 49 -0.53 6.65 -23.86
N SER A 50 0.20 5.93 -22.99
CA SER A 50 0.23 4.46 -23.01
C SER A 50 -1.16 3.86 -22.80
N TYR A 51 -1.93 4.42 -21.87
CA TYR A 51 -3.26 3.91 -21.57
C TYR A 51 -4.26 4.24 -22.69
N HIS A 52 -4.33 5.50 -23.12
CA HIS A 52 -5.34 5.95 -24.07
C HIS A 52 -5.07 5.54 -25.51
N ARG A 53 -3.82 5.64 -25.96
CA ARG A 53 -3.45 5.38 -27.35
C ARG A 53 -2.98 3.94 -27.57
N LEU A 54 -2.21 3.38 -26.63
CA LEU A 54 -1.66 2.03 -26.77
C LEU A 54 -2.52 0.95 -26.10
N GLY A 55 -3.49 1.32 -25.26
CA GLY A 55 -4.31 0.37 -24.50
C GLY A 55 -3.53 -0.39 -23.42
N VAL A 56 -2.36 0.12 -23.01
CA VAL A 56 -1.46 -0.54 -22.04
C VAL A 56 -1.38 0.28 -20.76
N SER A 57 -1.85 -0.31 -19.66
CA SER A 57 -1.69 0.24 -18.31
C SER A 57 -0.31 -0.16 -17.75
N GLN A 58 0.56 0.83 -17.56
CA GLN A 58 1.90 0.65 -17.01
C GLN A 58 1.95 0.72 -15.48
N VAL A 59 0.87 1.21 -14.86
CA VAL A 59 0.74 1.43 -13.42
C VAL A 59 -0.70 1.17 -13.02
N ALA A 60 -0.92 0.67 -11.80
CA ALA A 60 -2.28 0.45 -11.30
C ALA A 60 -3.07 1.78 -11.22
N ASP A 61 -4.36 1.76 -11.55
CA ASP A 61 -5.24 2.94 -11.58
C ASP A 61 -5.22 3.75 -10.28
N GLU A 62 -5.19 3.07 -9.13
CA GLU A 62 -5.13 3.73 -7.82
C GLU A 62 -3.80 4.45 -7.58
N LEU A 63 -2.69 3.93 -8.10
CA LEU A 63 -1.37 4.56 -8.01
C LEU A 63 -1.28 5.74 -8.99
N TYR A 64 -1.88 5.63 -10.18
CA TYR A 64 -2.03 6.76 -11.11
C TYR A 64 -2.81 7.92 -10.46
N ASP A 65 -3.98 7.64 -9.88
CA ASP A 65 -4.81 8.63 -9.18
C ASP A 65 -4.02 9.31 -8.05
N GLN A 66 -3.26 8.54 -7.26
CA GLN A 66 -2.40 9.05 -6.19
C GLN A 66 -1.23 9.88 -6.71
N SER A 67 -0.57 9.48 -7.78
CA SER A 67 0.51 10.24 -8.43
C SER A 67 0.01 11.58 -8.96
N ARG A 68 -1.19 11.62 -9.55
CA ARG A 68 -1.82 12.88 -9.97
C ARG A 68 -2.16 13.79 -8.80
N GLN A 69 -2.69 13.24 -7.72
CA GLN A 69 -2.94 14.00 -6.50
C GLN A 69 -1.64 14.55 -5.92
N ARG A 70 -0.56 13.75 -5.93
CA ARG A 70 0.77 14.17 -5.51
C ARG A 70 1.32 15.31 -6.35
N LEU A 71 1.25 15.21 -7.68
CA LEU A 71 1.69 16.28 -8.58
C LEU A 71 0.93 17.58 -8.32
N LYS A 72 -0.40 17.50 -8.16
CA LYS A 72 -1.23 18.66 -7.81
C LYS A 72 -0.78 19.28 -6.49
N TYR A 73 -0.54 18.44 -5.48
CA TYR A 73 -0.05 18.87 -4.17
C TYR A 73 1.32 19.58 -4.28
N LEU A 74 2.28 19.02 -5.02
CA LEU A 74 3.60 19.63 -5.21
C LEU A 74 3.51 20.99 -5.91
N ARG A 75 2.68 21.11 -6.96
CA ARG A 75 2.43 22.39 -7.64
C ARG A 75 1.88 23.45 -6.70
N THR A 76 0.95 23.07 -5.82
CA THR A 76 0.39 23.97 -4.80
C THR A 76 1.47 24.39 -3.80
N CYS A 77 2.26 23.43 -3.29
CA CYS A 77 3.31 23.69 -2.32
C CYS A 77 4.37 24.69 -2.80
N PHE A 78 4.77 24.58 -4.07
CA PHE A 78 5.82 25.42 -4.65
C PHE A 78 5.29 26.52 -5.57
N ALA A 79 3.98 26.85 -5.45
CA ALA A 79 3.28 27.87 -6.23
C ALA A 79 3.63 27.86 -7.74
N THR A 80 3.86 26.67 -8.29
CA THR A 80 4.29 26.50 -9.68
C THR A 80 3.03 26.38 -10.54
N PRO A 81 2.66 27.42 -11.32
CA PRO A 81 1.50 27.32 -12.20
C PRO A 81 1.77 26.21 -13.23
N PRO A 82 0.75 25.41 -13.58
CA PRO A 82 0.95 24.41 -14.61
C PRO A 82 1.22 25.13 -15.94
N GLU A 83 2.34 24.81 -16.60
CA GLU A 83 2.68 25.41 -17.91
C GLU A 83 1.61 25.14 -18.98
N ARG A 84 0.77 24.11 -18.78
CA ARG A 84 -0.34 23.71 -19.64
C ARG A 84 -1.55 23.33 -18.80
N VAL A 85 -2.76 23.50 -19.36
CA VAL A 85 -3.98 22.98 -18.73
C VAL A 85 -3.85 21.45 -18.58
N ASP A 86 -3.97 20.97 -17.34
CA ASP A 86 -3.96 19.55 -17.02
C ASP A 86 -5.19 18.87 -17.65
N ASN A 87 -4.99 18.20 -18.80
CA ASN A 87 -6.01 17.44 -19.49
C ASN A 87 -5.56 15.97 -19.65
N PRO A 88 -5.93 15.08 -18.71
CA PRO A 88 -5.54 13.67 -18.77
C PRO A 88 -6.11 12.94 -19.99
N LEU A 89 -7.22 13.44 -20.56
CA LEU A 89 -7.89 12.80 -21.71
C LEU A 89 -7.40 13.34 -23.05
N LYS A 90 -6.32 14.13 -23.07
CA LYS A 90 -5.79 14.77 -24.29
C LYS A 90 -5.55 13.77 -25.43
N THR A 91 -5.07 12.57 -25.09
CA THR A 91 -4.77 11.49 -26.05
C THR A 91 -5.92 10.49 -26.22
N ALA A 92 -7.03 10.67 -25.50
CA ALA A 92 -8.18 9.76 -25.53
C ALA A 92 -9.19 10.06 -26.64
N GLY A 93 -9.20 11.29 -27.17
CA GLY A 93 -10.14 11.71 -28.22
C GLY A 93 -10.06 10.85 -29.48
N GLY A 94 -11.13 10.90 -30.28
CA GLY A 94 -11.19 10.24 -31.58
C GLY A 94 -11.99 11.05 -32.60
N PRO A 95 -12.16 10.53 -33.83
CA PRO A 95 -12.79 11.30 -34.90
C PRO A 95 -14.32 11.41 -34.75
N VAL A 96 -14.96 10.54 -33.95
CA VAL A 96 -16.41 10.42 -33.90
C VAL A 96 -17.00 11.29 -32.79
N PRO A 97 -17.89 12.25 -33.09
CA PRO A 97 -18.59 13.02 -32.08
C PRO A 97 -19.64 12.17 -31.35
N HIS A 98 -19.76 12.35 -30.04
CA HIS A 98 -20.85 11.77 -29.27
C HIS A 98 -22.16 12.51 -29.55
N PRO A 99 -23.29 11.81 -29.78
CA PRO A 99 -24.60 12.44 -29.83
C PRO A 99 -24.94 13.18 -28.53
N ILE A 100 -24.50 12.63 -27.39
CA ILE A 100 -24.69 13.19 -26.06
C ILE A 100 -23.37 13.07 -25.29
N PRO A 101 -22.82 14.18 -24.76
CA PRO A 101 -21.54 14.17 -24.06
C PRO A 101 -21.52 13.25 -22.83
N HIS A 102 -20.36 12.64 -22.56
CA HIS A 102 -20.12 11.90 -21.30
C HIS A 102 -19.76 12.87 -20.19
N THR A 103 -20.56 12.92 -19.13
CA THR A 103 -20.37 13.90 -18.06
C THR A 103 -19.28 13.52 -17.05
N GLY A 104 -19.00 12.23 -16.86
CA GLY A 104 -18.11 11.77 -15.80
C GLY A 104 -18.73 11.95 -14.39
N LEU A 105 -17.91 11.78 -13.35
CA LEU A 105 -18.40 11.65 -11.97
C LEU A 105 -17.63 12.57 -11.01
N ASN A 106 -18.35 13.22 -10.09
CA ASN A 106 -17.72 13.89 -8.96
C ASN A 106 -17.15 12.85 -7.99
N LYS A 107 -15.97 13.12 -7.40
CA LYS A 107 -15.35 12.19 -6.43
C LYS A 107 -15.73 12.60 -5.00
N LEU A 108 -16.31 11.69 -4.22
CA LEU A 108 -16.59 11.84 -2.79
C LEU A 108 -15.51 11.08 -2.00
N PRO A 109 -14.54 11.79 -1.38
CA PRO A 109 -13.35 11.16 -0.81
C PRO A 109 -13.62 10.39 0.49
N ASP A 110 -14.65 10.74 1.25
CA ASP A 110 -14.92 10.19 2.58
C ASP A 110 -16.40 10.21 2.95
N GLU A 111 -16.73 9.61 4.10
CA GLU A 111 -18.10 9.55 4.63
C GLU A 111 -18.71 10.95 4.86
N VAL A 112 -17.90 11.95 5.21
CA VAL A 112 -18.36 13.32 5.47
C VAL A 112 -18.82 13.97 4.17
N ALA A 113 -18.06 13.81 3.09
CA ALA A 113 -18.41 14.27 1.76
C ALA A 113 -19.69 13.60 1.25
N VAL A 114 -19.89 12.31 1.52
CA VAL A 114 -21.14 11.61 1.15
C VAL A 114 -22.33 12.15 1.92
N ARG A 115 -22.21 12.33 3.24
CA ARG A 115 -23.28 12.93 4.06
C ARG A 115 -23.64 14.34 3.60
N SER A 116 -22.63 15.14 3.27
CA SER A 116 -22.80 16.49 2.72
C SER A 116 -23.51 16.46 1.36
N TRP A 117 -23.07 15.58 0.46
CA TRP A 117 -23.68 15.44 -0.87
C TRP A 117 -25.15 15.03 -0.80
N LEU A 118 -25.52 14.16 0.15
CA LEU A 118 -26.91 13.69 0.33
C LEU A 118 -27.86 14.75 0.92
N LYS A 119 -27.34 15.82 1.53
CA LYS A 119 -28.16 16.82 2.22
C LYS A 119 -29.16 17.48 1.27
N GLY A 120 -30.46 17.37 1.59
CA GLY A 120 -31.55 17.99 0.84
C GLY A 120 -31.91 17.31 -0.49
N ARG A 121 -31.25 16.20 -0.84
CA ARG A 121 -31.57 15.44 -2.06
C ARG A 121 -32.65 14.41 -1.79
N LYS A 122 -33.50 14.18 -2.79
CA LYS A 122 -34.58 13.19 -2.81
C LYS A 122 -34.39 12.25 -4.00
N ASP A 123 -35.09 11.11 -3.97
CA ASP A 123 -35.04 10.07 -5.01
C ASP A 123 -33.58 9.70 -5.36
N VAL A 124 -32.85 9.20 -4.37
CA VAL A 124 -31.43 8.88 -4.52
C VAL A 124 -31.29 7.37 -4.74
N TRP A 125 -30.42 7.04 -5.69
CA TRP A 125 -30.12 5.69 -6.12
C TRP A 125 -28.63 5.42 -5.98
N ILE A 126 -28.29 4.15 -5.82
CA ILE A 126 -26.92 3.67 -5.72
C ILE A 126 -26.70 2.48 -6.65
N GLN A 127 -25.52 2.43 -7.26
CA GLN A 127 -25.09 1.39 -8.19
C GLN A 127 -23.63 1.01 -7.88
N PRO A 128 -23.19 -0.23 -8.15
CA PRO A 128 -21.77 -0.54 -8.13
C PRO A 128 -21.08 0.28 -9.22
N LYS A 129 -19.91 0.83 -8.90
CA LYS A 129 -19.08 1.51 -9.90
C LYS A 129 -18.28 0.45 -10.64
N VAL A 130 -18.86 -0.04 -11.74
CA VAL A 130 -18.24 -1.04 -12.62
C VAL A 130 -16.88 -0.53 -13.12
N ASP A 131 -15.86 -1.37 -12.98
CA ASP A 131 -14.49 -1.04 -13.37
C ASP A 131 -14.20 -1.50 -14.80
N GLY A 132 -14.43 -0.60 -15.77
CA GLY A 132 -14.33 -0.90 -17.20
C GLY A 132 -13.99 0.33 -18.05
N VAL A 133 -14.44 0.30 -19.30
CA VAL A 133 -14.34 1.44 -20.22
C VAL A 133 -15.71 1.89 -20.71
N ALA A 134 -16.00 3.17 -20.56
CA ALA A 134 -17.25 3.76 -20.96
C ALA A 134 -17.45 3.74 -22.50
N VAL A 135 -18.68 3.42 -22.90
CA VAL A 135 -19.13 3.31 -24.30
C VAL A 135 -20.47 4.04 -24.50
N THR A 136 -20.64 4.67 -25.66
CA THR A 136 -21.94 5.10 -26.17
C THR A 136 -22.42 4.08 -27.20
N LEU A 137 -23.65 3.59 -27.08
CA LEU A 137 -24.30 2.75 -28.09
C LEU A 137 -25.43 3.56 -28.73
N VAL A 138 -25.47 3.56 -30.07
CA VAL A 138 -26.55 4.20 -30.84
C VAL A 138 -27.29 3.13 -31.59
N TYR A 139 -28.59 3.05 -31.34
CA TYR A 139 -29.51 2.20 -32.07
C TYR A 139 -30.40 3.08 -32.95
N ASP A 140 -30.60 2.68 -34.20
CA ASP A 140 -31.58 3.30 -35.09
C ASP A 140 -32.58 2.22 -35.56
N LYS A 141 -33.88 2.46 -35.31
CA LYS A 141 -34.95 1.49 -35.57
C LYS A 141 -34.60 0.09 -35.04
N GLY A 142 -34.06 0.06 -33.83
CA GLY A 142 -33.72 -1.15 -33.11
C GLY A 142 -32.40 -1.79 -33.53
N LYS A 143 -31.70 -1.32 -34.56
CA LYS A 143 -30.42 -1.87 -35.00
C LYS A 143 -29.25 -1.11 -34.42
N LEU A 144 -28.24 -1.79 -33.89
CA LEU A 144 -26.99 -1.16 -33.47
C LEU A 144 -26.28 -0.56 -34.68
N VAL A 145 -26.16 0.77 -34.74
CA VAL A 145 -25.51 1.50 -35.84
C VAL A 145 -24.18 2.10 -35.45
N GLN A 146 -23.96 2.42 -34.17
CA GLN A 146 -22.67 2.93 -33.70
C GLN A 146 -22.36 2.45 -32.28
N ALA A 147 -21.09 2.16 -32.03
CA ALA A 147 -20.52 2.08 -30.69
C ALA A 147 -19.31 3.01 -30.61
N ILE A 148 -19.29 3.91 -29.63
CA ILE A 148 -18.28 4.98 -29.55
C ILE A 148 -17.60 4.90 -28.19
N SER A 149 -16.27 4.85 -28.15
CA SER A 149 -15.52 4.96 -26.89
C SER A 149 -15.79 6.31 -26.22
N ARG A 150 -15.63 6.42 -24.91
CA ARG A 150 -15.78 7.72 -24.21
C ARG A 150 -14.89 8.83 -24.78
N GLY A 151 -13.64 8.51 -25.09
CA GLY A 151 -12.60 9.47 -25.48
C GLY A 151 -12.46 10.65 -24.52
N ASP A 152 -12.53 11.88 -25.05
CA ASP A 152 -12.46 13.11 -24.24
C ASP A 152 -13.82 13.50 -23.60
N GLY A 153 -14.85 12.71 -23.86
CA GLY A 153 -16.23 12.90 -23.42
C GLY A 153 -17.11 13.69 -24.40
N VAL A 154 -16.54 14.30 -25.43
CA VAL A 154 -17.25 14.95 -26.55
C VAL A 154 -17.02 14.19 -27.85
N LYS A 155 -15.84 13.62 -28.05
CA LYS A 155 -15.48 12.75 -29.16
C LYS A 155 -14.77 11.49 -28.68
N GLY A 156 -14.94 10.42 -29.44
CA GLY A 156 -14.37 9.11 -29.15
C GLY A 156 -13.96 8.33 -30.39
N GLN A 157 -13.48 7.11 -30.14
CA GLN A 157 -13.08 6.15 -31.17
C GLN A 157 -14.28 5.32 -31.60
N ASP A 158 -14.30 4.93 -32.87
CA ASP A 158 -15.33 4.03 -33.41
C ASP A 158 -15.03 2.59 -32.98
N TRP A 159 -15.91 2.03 -32.16
CA TRP A 159 -15.89 0.65 -31.70
C TRP A 159 -17.01 -0.20 -32.32
N THR A 160 -17.73 0.29 -33.33
CA THR A 160 -18.89 -0.40 -33.92
C THR A 160 -18.55 -1.82 -34.37
N ARG A 161 -17.39 -1.99 -35.01
CA ARG A 161 -16.93 -3.32 -35.44
C ARG A 161 -16.61 -4.27 -34.28
N HIS A 162 -16.03 -3.74 -33.21
CA HIS A 162 -15.78 -4.50 -31.98
C HIS A 162 -17.10 -4.89 -31.31
N ALA A 163 -18.05 -3.96 -31.25
CA ALA A 163 -19.34 -4.16 -30.62
C ALA A 163 -20.14 -5.32 -31.25
N HIS A 164 -20.01 -5.56 -32.56
CA HIS A 164 -20.63 -6.72 -33.21
C HIS A 164 -20.08 -8.08 -32.74
N GLN A 165 -18.87 -8.12 -32.18
CA GLN A 165 -18.23 -9.33 -31.65
C GLN A 165 -18.52 -9.53 -30.16
N ILE A 166 -19.09 -8.53 -29.47
CA ILE A 166 -19.38 -8.58 -28.04
C ILE A 166 -20.81 -9.08 -27.84
N GLU A 167 -20.96 -10.31 -27.36
CA GLU A 167 -22.26 -10.95 -27.11
C GLU A 167 -23.19 -10.11 -26.21
N ALA A 168 -22.61 -9.42 -25.22
CA ALA A 168 -23.35 -8.57 -24.28
C ALA A 168 -24.03 -7.35 -24.92
N ILE A 169 -23.70 -7.01 -26.17
CA ILE A 169 -24.30 -5.91 -26.92
C ILE A 169 -25.32 -6.50 -27.90
N PRO A 170 -26.64 -6.36 -27.66
CA PRO A 170 -27.65 -6.84 -28.59
C PRO A 170 -27.48 -6.17 -29.96
N ARG A 171 -27.43 -6.96 -31.04
CA ARG A 171 -27.39 -6.39 -32.40
C ARG A 171 -28.73 -5.74 -32.78
N HIS A 172 -29.81 -6.24 -32.19
CA HIS A 172 -31.18 -5.78 -32.40
C HIS A 172 -31.91 -5.66 -31.05
N ILE A 173 -32.69 -4.60 -30.88
CA ILE A 173 -33.60 -4.37 -29.76
C ILE A 173 -35.00 -4.00 -30.28
N ALA A 174 -36.04 -4.29 -29.50
CA ALA A 174 -37.42 -3.98 -29.86
C ALA A 174 -37.74 -2.49 -29.61
N TRP A 175 -37.22 -1.61 -30.47
CA TRP A 175 -37.40 -0.16 -30.36
C TRP A 175 -37.42 0.50 -31.75
N GLU A 176 -38.40 1.37 -32.01
CA GLU A 176 -38.62 1.93 -33.36
C GLU A 176 -37.90 3.27 -33.61
N ASN A 177 -37.54 4.00 -32.56
CA ASN A 177 -36.90 5.31 -32.68
C ASN A 177 -35.37 5.21 -32.56
N THR A 178 -34.67 6.31 -32.82
CA THR A 178 -33.26 6.41 -32.40
C THR A 178 -33.17 6.34 -30.88
N LEU A 179 -32.17 5.61 -30.39
CA LEU A 179 -31.94 5.39 -28.96
C LEU A 179 -30.44 5.45 -28.67
N VAL A 180 -30.07 6.29 -27.72
CA VAL A 180 -28.68 6.44 -27.27
C VAL A 180 -28.57 5.88 -25.87
N LEU A 181 -27.66 4.92 -25.68
CA LEU A 181 -27.31 4.39 -24.36
C LEU A 181 -25.89 4.76 -24.01
N GLN A 182 -25.64 4.97 -22.72
CA GLN A 182 -24.30 5.08 -22.17
C GLN A 182 -24.09 3.96 -21.17
N GLY A 183 -22.98 3.24 -21.34
CA GLY A 183 -22.67 2.04 -20.59
C GLY A 183 -21.18 1.90 -20.32
N GLU A 184 -20.83 0.83 -19.63
CA GLU A 184 -19.46 0.43 -19.33
C GLU A 184 -19.22 -0.97 -19.91
N LEU A 185 -18.20 -1.12 -20.76
CA LEU A 185 -17.70 -2.42 -21.16
C LEU A 185 -16.67 -2.89 -20.13
N TYR A 186 -16.89 -4.05 -19.53
CA TYR A 186 -16.07 -4.56 -18.44
C TYR A 186 -15.55 -5.96 -18.73
N TRP A 187 -14.44 -6.32 -18.12
CA TRP A 187 -13.92 -7.70 -18.18
C TRP A 187 -14.76 -8.60 -17.26
N ARG A 188 -15.36 -9.67 -17.81
CA ARG A 188 -16.13 -10.63 -17.03
C ARG A 188 -15.25 -11.36 -16.03
N LEU A 189 -15.71 -11.48 -14.80
CA LEU A 189 -15.07 -12.25 -13.75
C LEU A 189 -16.10 -13.18 -13.11
N SER A 190 -15.67 -14.34 -12.64
CA SER A 190 -16.52 -15.29 -11.92
C SER A 190 -16.27 -15.18 -10.42
N ASP A 191 -17.34 -15.05 -9.63
CA ASP A 191 -17.31 -14.97 -8.15
C ASP A 191 -16.30 -13.95 -7.59
N HIS A 192 -16.15 -12.81 -8.27
CA HIS A 192 -15.14 -11.83 -7.91
C HIS A 192 -15.50 -11.06 -6.65
N VAL A 193 -14.64 -11.13 -5.63
CA VAL A 193 -14.80 -10.36 -4.38
C VAL A 193 -13.74 -9.25 -4.33
N GLN A 194 -14.19 -8.01 -4.49
CA GLN A 194 -13.32 -6.85 -4.60
C GLN A 194 -12.37 -6.68 -3.40
N ALA A 195 -12.87 -6.87 -2.17
CA ALA A 195 -12.07 -6.76 -0.94
C ALA A 195 -10.93 -7.79 -0.83
N LYS A 196 -11.02 -8.90 -1.56
CA LYS A 196 -10.01 -9.99 -1.54
C LYS A 196 -9.06 -9.92 -2.73
N ALA A 197 -9.59 -9.68 -3.92
CA ALA A 197 -8.87 -9.80 -5.18
C ALA A 197 -8.45 -8.44 -5.79
N GLY A 198 -9.02 -7.33 -5.36
CA GLY A 198 -8.78 -6.01 -5.96
C GLY A 198 -9.30 -5.93 -7.40
N SER A 199 -8.81 -4.98 -8.21
CA SER A 199 -9.31 -4.79 -9.58
C SER A 199 -8.80 -5.80 -10.62
N LEU A 200 -7.75 -6.58 -10.30
CA LEU A 200 -7.11 -7.54 -11.22
C LEU A 200 -6.72 -6.95 -12.60
N ASN A 201 -6.52 -5.63 -12.68
CA ASN A 201 -6.35 -4.86 -13.93
C ASN A 201 -7.46 -5.14 -14.96
N ALA A 202 -8.69 -5.45 -14.51
CA ALA A 202 -9.83 -5.80 -15.36
C ALA A 202 -10.14 -4.71 -16.40
N ARG A 203 -10.15 -3.45 -15.97
CA ARG A 203 -10.32 -2.29 -16.84
C ARG A 203 -9.25 -2.21 -17.94
N SER A 204 -7.98 -2.39 -17.57
CA SER A 204 -6.87 -2.35 -18.52
C SER A 204 -6.93 -3.48 -19.54
N LYS A 205 -7.42 -4.68 -19.15
CA LYS A 205 -7.67 -5.78 -20.08
C LYS A 205 -8.75 -5.41 -21.10
N ALA A 206 -9.86 -4.84 -20.65
CA ALA A 206 -10.94 -4.39 -21.54
C ALA A 206 -10.46 -3.27 -22.49
N ALA A 207 -9.77 -2.26 -21.96
CA ALA A 207 -9.18 -1.17 -22.74
C ALA A 207 -8.19 -1.69 -23.80
N GLY A 208 -7.26 -2.57 -23.40
CA GLY A 208 -6.26 -3.13 -24.30
C GLY A 208 -6.85 -4.02 -25.38
N LEU A 209 -7.95 -4.70 -25.11
CA LEU A 209 -8.68 -5.49 -26.12
C LEU A 209 -9.37 -4.57 -27.14
N LEU A 210 -10.03 -3.51 -26.67
CA LEU A 210 -10.74 -2.53 -27.52
C LEU A 210 -9.83 -1.53 -28.24
N ALA A 211 -8.56 -1.43 -27.85
CA ALA A 211 -7.54 -0.65 -28.55
C ALA A 211 -6.96 -1.36 -29.77
N ARG A 212 -7.26 -2.65 -29.97
CA ARG A 212 -6.81 -3.41 -31.14
C ARG A 212 -7.55 -2.97 -32.39
N ASN A 213 -7.00 -3.32 -33.53
CA ASN A 213 -7.71 -3.10 -34.79
C ASN A 213 -8.97 -3.95 -34.86
N THR A 214 -8.85 -5.25 -34.56
CA THR A 214 -9.88 -6.30 -34.67
C THR A 214 -9.97 -7.07 -33.35
N ILE A 215 -11.15 -7.60 -33.02
CA ILE A 215 -11.31 -8.69 -32.04
C ILE A 215 -12.16 -9.80 -32.66
N ASN A 216 -12.05 -11.02 -32.13
CA ASN A 216 -12.93 -12.13 -32.50
C ASN A 216 -14.05 -12.36 -31.46
N GLU A 217 -14.95 -13.30 -31.72
CA GLU A 217 -16.10 -13.60 -30.85
C GLU A 217 -15.68 -14.15 -29.47
N ASP A 218 -14.66 -15.02 -29.40
CA ASP A 218 -14.17 -15.56 -28.13
C ASP A 218 -13.58 -14.47 -27.22
N GLU A 219 -12.87 -13.52 -27.82
CA GLU A 219 -12.36 -12.33 -27.13
C GLU A 219 -13.50 -11.40 -26.72
N GLY A 220 -14.49 -11.19 -27.59
CA GLY A 220 -15.67 -10.39 -27.31
C GLY A 220 -16.55 -10.98 -26.20
N ALA A 221 -16.60 -12.31 -26.07
CA ALA A 221 -17.30 -13.01 -25.00
C ALA A 221 -16.69 -12.75 -23.61
N GLN A 222 -15.42 -12.35 -23.53
CA GLN A 222 -14.78 -11.92 -22.28
C GLN A 222 -15.30 -10.57 -21.78
N LEU A 223 -15.97 -9.80 -22.64
CA LEU A 223 -16.54 -8.49 -22.29
C LEU A 223 -18.01 -8.62 -21.88
N GLY A 224 -18.35 -7.95 -20.79
CA GLY A 224 -19.72 -7.67 -20.38
C GLY A 224 -20.08 -6.22 -20.66
N LEU A 225 -21.38 -5.90 -20.56
CA LEU A 225 -21.92 -4.56 -20.72
C LEU A 225 -22.78 -4.22 -19.49
N PHE A 226 -22.51 -3.07 -18.88
CA PHE A 226 -23.40 -2.47 -17.88
C PHE A 226 -23.93 -1.13 -18.41
N VAL A 227 -25.20 -1.08 -18.82
CA VAL A 227 -25.83 0.19 -19.25
C VAL A 227 -26.22 1.00 -18.02
N TRP A 228 -25.49 2.07 -17.76
CA TRP A 228 -25.72 2.93 -16.60
C TRP A 228 -26.62 4.13 -16.89
N ASP A 229 -26.87 4.45 -18.17
CA ASP A 229 -27.88 5.44 -18.53
C ASP A 229 -28.49 5.29 -19.92
N TRP A 230 -29.68 5.86 -20.02
CA TRP A 230 -30.37 6.17 -21.27
C TRP A 230 -30.65 7.67 -21.27
N PRO A 231 -29.73 8.51 -21.79
CA PRO A 231 -29.78 9.97 -21.67
C PRO A 231 -31.10 10.65 -22.07
N ASP A 232 -31.73 10.22 -23.16
CA ASP A 232 -32.99 10.72 -23.69
C ASP A 232 -34.21 9.84 -23.34
N GLY A 233 -34.02 8.89 -22.43
CA GLY A 233 -35.07 7.98 -21.96
C GLY A 233 -36.00 8.60 -20.90
N PRO A 234 -36.85 7.77 -20.27
CA PRO A 234 -37.81 8.22 -19.26
C PRO A 234 -37.19 9.08 -18.16
N ALA A 235 -37.97 10.07 -17.70
CA ALA A 235 -37.53 11.05 -16.71
C ALA A 235 -37.24 10.39 -15.36
N THR A 236 -38.10 9.47 -14.91
CA THR A 236 -37.93 8.79 -13.63
C THR A 236 -36.94 7.63 -13.75
N MET A 237 -36.13 7.42 -12.70
CA MET A 237 -35.17 6.31 -12.67
C MET A 237 -35.86 4.95 -12.79
N ARG A 238 -36.99 4.77 -12.10
CA ARG A 238 -37.73 3.50 -12.10
C ARG A 238 -38.19 3.10 -13.50
N GLU A 239 -38.82 4.01 -14.22
CA GLU A 239 -39.29 3.76 -15.60
C GLU A 239 -38.11 3.52 -16.54
N ARG A 240 -37.02 4.29 -16.39
CA ARG A 240 -35.82 4.12 -17.20
C ARG A 240 -35.21 2.73 -17.01
N LEU A 241 -35.04 2.29 -15.76
CA LEU A 241 -34.50 0.96 -15.45
C LEU A 241 -35.41 -0.17 -15.91
N ALA A 242 -36.72 -0.04 -15.71
CA ALA A 242 -37.70 -1.01 -16.20
C ALA A 242 -37.67 -1.12 -17.73
N SER A 243 -37.56 0.01 -18.43
CA SER A 243 -37.47 0.05 -19.90
C SER A 243 -36.15 -0.55 -20.40
N LEU A 244 -35.02 -0.26 -19.74
CA LEU A 244 -33.73 -0.87 -20.06
C LEU A 244 -33.76 -2.40 -19.91
N ARG A 245 -34.37 -2.91 -18.84
CA ARG A 245 -34.59 -4.35 -18.68
C ARG A 245 -35.46 -4.94 -19.80
N ALA A 246 -36.54 -4.26 -20.19
CA ALA A 246 -37.40 -4.70 -21.30
C ALA A 246 -36.67 -4.75 -22.65
N LEU A 247 -35.63 -3.92 -22.83
CA LEU A 247 -34.74 -3.91 -24.00
C LEU A 247 -33.61 -4.95 -23.91
N GLY A 248 -33.55 -5.75 -22.84
CA GLY A 248 -32.53 -6.80 -22.66
C GLY A 248 -31.33 -6.41 -21.77
N PHE A 249 -31.31 -5.20 -21.21
CA PHE A 249 -30.25 -4.75 -20.29
C PHE A 249 -30.63 -5.00 -18.83
N GLU A 250 -30.71 -6.28 -18.44
CA GLU A 250 -31.20 -6.70 -17.12
C GLU A 250 -30.36 -6.14 -15.96
N ASP A 251 -29.04 -6.11 -16.13
CA ASP A 251 -28.11 -5.69 -15.08
C ASP A 251 -28.32 -4.22 -14.65
N SER A 252 -28.80 -3.37 -15.55
CA SER A 252 -29.15 -1.99 -15.24
C SER A 252 -30.14 -1.91 -14.08
N LEU A 253 -31.18 -2.76 -14.08
CA LEU A 253 -32.14 -2.82 -12.98
C LEU A 253 -31.57 -3.61 -11.79
N ARG A 254 -30.96 -4.77 -12.05
CA ARG A 254 -30.46 -5.71 -11.03
C ARG A 254 -29.51 -5.06 -10.02
N PHE A 255 -28.67 -4.13 -10.47
CA PHE A 255 -27.66 -3.49 -9.64
C PHE A 255 -27.97 -2.02 -9.29
N SER A 256 -29.23 -1.61 -9.42
CA SER A 256 -29.67 -0.25 -9.08
C SER A 256 -30.64 -0.25 -7.92
N GLU A 257 -30.19 0.31 -6.80
CA GLU A 257 -30.95 0.25 -5.55
C GLU A 257 -31.42 1.66 -5.14
N PRO A 258 -32.72 1.86 -4.86
CA PRO A 258 -33.18 3.09 -4.24
C PRO A 258 -32.65 3.14 -2.80
N MET A 259 -32.26 4.32 -2.33
CA MET A 259 -31.74 4.46 -0.97
C MET A 259 -32.21 5.71 -0.23
N GLN A 260 -32.24 5.58 1.09
CA GLN A 260 -32.62 6.62 2.04
C GLN A 260 -31.44 6.96 2.95
N GLY A 261 -30.62 7.89 2.49
CA GLY A 261 -29.55 8.49 3.28
C GLY A 261 -28.30 7.63 3.43
N PHE A 262 -27.40 8.09 4.31
CA PHE A 262 -26.02 7.62 4.37
C PHE A 262 -25.87 6.16 4.85
N ALA A 263 -26.70 5.71 5.79
CA ALA A 263 -26.59 4.36 6.34
C ALA A 263 -26.78 3.29 5.25
N GLN A 264 -27.79 3.45 4.40
CA GLN A 264 -28.02 2.54 3.27
C GLN A 264 -26.92 2.64 2.21
N ALA A 265 -26.42 3.85 1.93
CA ALA A 265 -25.27 4.02 1.03
C ALA A 265 -24.04 3.22 1.52
N LYS A 266 -23.76 3.27 2.83
CA LYS A 266 -22.67 2.53 3.46
C LYS A 266 -22.88 1.03 3.37
N ASN A 267 -24.10 0.55 3.65
CA ASN A 267 -24.42 -0.87 3.58
C ASN A 267 -24.26 -1.43 2.16
N TRP A 268 -24.78 -0.74 1.15
CA TRP A 268 -24.64 -1.16 -0.25
C TRP A 268 -23.19 -1.14 -0.72
N ARG A 269 -22.43 -0.09 -0.34
CA ARG A 269 -21.00 -0.03 -0.64
C ARG A 269 -20.26 -1.22 -0.03
N GLU A 270 -20.51 -1.54 1.24
CA GLU A 270 -19.88 -2.66 1.92
C GLU A 270 -20.29 -4.01 1.31
N HIS A 271 -21.57 -4.16 0.97
CA HIS A 271 -22.10 -5.36 0.34
C HIS A 271 -21.35 -5.66 -0.97
N TRP A 272 -21.32 -4.73 -1.92
CA TRP A 272 -20.61 -4.93 -3.19
C TRP A 272 -19.08 -4.97 -3.06
N TYR A 273 -18.52 -4.50 -1.94
CA TYR A 273 -17.09 -4.65 -1.67
C TYR A 273 -16.72 -6.08 -1.26
N THR A 274 -17.60 -6.74 -0.51
CA THR A 274 -17.31 -8.01 0.19
C THR A 274 -17.98 -9.24 -0.41
N HIS A 275 -18.97 -9.06 -1.29
CA HIS A 275 -19.74 -10.13 -1.92
C HIS A 275 -19.32 -10.36 -3.38
N PRO A 276 -19.53 -11.57 -3.91
CA PRO A 276 -19.17 -11.91 -5.29
C PRO A 276 -19.98 -11.09 -6.31
N LEU A 277 -19.30 -10.58 -7.33
CA LEU A 277 -19.86 -9.88 -8.48
C LEU A 277 -19.30 -10.45 -9.80
N PRO A 278 -20.02 -10.28 -10.93
CA PRO A 278 -19.56 -10.76 -12.24
C PRO A 278 -18.49 -9.85 -12.88
N PHE A 279 -18.00 -8.85 -12.15
CA PHE A 279 -17.05 -7.84 -12.61
C PHE A 279 -16.31 -7.20 -11.43
N ALA A 280 -15.19 -6.54 -11.74
CA ALA A 280 -14.48 -5.69 -10.78
C ALA A 280 -15.23 -4.36 -10.56
N THR A 281 -15.10 -3.82 -9.36
CA THR A 281 -15.71 -2.53 -8.97
C THR A 281 -14.70 -1.67 -8.22
N ASP A 282 -14.66 -0.36 -8.46
CA ASP A 282 -13.76 0.55 -7.73
C ASP A 282 -14.50 1.43 -6.70
N GLY A 283 -15.77 1.13 -6.46
CA GLY A 283 -16.61 1.79 -5.48
C GLY A 283 -18.08 1.70 -5.81
N VAL A 284 -18.81 2.75 -5.45
CA VAL A 284 -20.24 2.91 -5.78
C VAL A 284 -20.49 4.25 -6.46
N VAL A 285 -21.50 4.30 -7.31
CA VAL A 285 -22.04 5.52 -7.89
C VAL A 285 -23.33 5.85 -7.17
N ILE A 286 -23.43 7.10 -6.70
CA ILE A 286 -24.60 7.64 -6.04
C ILE A 286 -25.19 8.72 -6.96
N ARG A 287 -26.49 8.65 -7.23
CA ARG A 287 -27.17 9.56 -8.18
C ARG A 287 -28.56 9.94 -7.73
N GLN A 288 -29.02 11.11 -8.16
CA GLN A 288 -30.46 11.40 -8.15
C GLN A 288 -31.14 10.69 -9.33
N GLY A 289 -32.40 10.28 -9.14
CA GLY A 289 -33.18 9.68 -10.22
C GLY A 289 -33.58 10.70 -11.29
N GLU A 290 -33.82 11.94 -10.85
CA GLU A 290 -33.98 13.10 -11.73
C GLU A 290 -32.62 13.76 -12.07
N ARG A 291 -32.54 14.31 -13.28
CA ARG A 291 -31.35 14.97 -13.81
C ARG A 291 -31.73 16.06 -14.83
N PRO A 292 -30.83 17.01 -15.12
CA PRO A 292 -31.07 18.02 -16.14
C PRO A 292 -31.21 17.41 -17.55
N PRO A 293 -31.91 18.12 -18.47
CA PRO A 293 -31.98 17.74 -19.89
C PRO A 293 -30.60 17.57 -20.52
N THR A 294 -30.50 16.66 -21.48
CA THR A 294 -29.24 16.25 -22.14
C THR A 294 -28.52 17.40 -22.84
N GLN A 295 -29.25 18.42 -23.31
CA GLN A 295 -28.67 19.62 -23.93
C GLN A 295 -27.79 20.42 -22.96
N ARG A 296 -27.94 20.24 -21.65
CA ARG A 296 -27.10 20.90 -20.62
C ARG A 296 -25.89 20.06 -20.22
N TRP A 297 -25.73 18.86 -20.76
CA TRP A 297 -24.63 17.98 -20.40
C TRP A 297 -23.34 18.48 -21.05
N GLN A 298 -22.25 18.36 -20.29
CA GLN A 298 -20.91 18.78 -20.70
C GLN A 298 -19.94 17.70 -20.26
N ALA A 299 -18.76 17.63 -20.88
CA ALA A 299 -17.68 16.71 -20.49
C ALA A 299 -17.01 17.12 -19.16
N LYS A 300 -17.82 17.29 -18.11
CA LYS A 300 -17.41 17.63 -16.74
C LYS A 300 -18.41 17.07 -15.74
N ALA A 301 -17.88 16.64 -14.59
CA ALA A 301 -18.65 15.98 -13.55
C ALA A 301 -19.84 16.82 -13.09
N PRO A 302 -21.08 16.32 -13.17
CA PRO A 302 -22.25 17.12 -12.84
C PRO A 302 -22.66 16.94 -11.37
N TYR A 303 -23.49 17.84 -10.85
CA TYR A 303 -23.83 17.88 -9.43
C TYR A 303 -24.75 16.73 -8.97
N TRP A 304 -25.49 16.09 -9.90
CA TRP A 304 -26.55 15.11 -9.61
C TRP A 304 -26.06 13.66 -9.50
N ILE A 305 -24.76 13.41 -9.74
CA ILE A 305 -24.14 12.09 -9.66
C ILE A 305 -22.70 12.18 -9.15
N ALA A 306 -22.30 11.20 -8.35
CA ALA A 306 -20.98 11.16 -7.75
C ALA A 306 -20.52 9.71 -7.49
N ALA A 307 -19.21 9.52 -7.41
CA ALA A 307 -18.57 8.26 -7.07
C ALA A 307 -18.04 8.30 -5.63
N TRP A 308 -18.30 7.24 -4.87
CA TRP A 308 -17.70 6.98 -3.58
C TRP A 308 -16.85 5.71 -3.66
N LYS A 309 -15.53 5.89 -3.76
CA LYS A 309 -14.56 4.81 -4.02
C LYS A 309 -14.34 3.90 -2.80
N TYR A 310 -13.86 2.69 -3.04
CA TYR A 310 -13.30 1.82 -2.00
C TYR A 310 -11.97 2.38 -1.45
N PRO A 311 -11.50 1.91 -0.28
CA PRO A 311 -10.13 2.18 0.14
C PRO A 311 -9.15 1.63 -0.91
N PHE A 312 -8.00 2.28 -1.07
CA PHE A 312 -6.97 1.81 -1.99
C PHE A 312 -6.40 0.46 -1.50
N ALA A 313 -6.24 -0.49 -2.42
CA ALA A 313 -5.55 -1.75 -2.17
C ALA A 313 -4.03 -1.54 -2.10
N ARG A 314 -3.53 -0.52 -2.81
CA ARG A 314 -2.14 -0.07 -2.79
C ARG A 314 -2.04 1.43 -2.55
N VAL A 315 -1.09 1.83 -1.72
CA VAL A 315 -0.79 3.24 -1.47
C VAL A 315 0.58 3.62 -1.99
N LEU A 316 0.66 4.82 -2.53
CA LEU A 316 1.90 5.47 -2.93
C LEU A 316 2.52 6.15 -1.71
N ALA A 317 3.78 5.84 -1.40
CA ALA A 317 4.50 6.40 -0.27
C ALA A 317 5.85 6.97 -0.68
N ASP A 318 6.19 8.16 -0.18
CA ASP A 318 7.51 8.76 -0.35
C ASP A 318 8.51 8.11 0.62
N VAL A 319 9.66 7.65 0.10
CA VAL A 319 10.76 7.12 0.89
C VAL A 319 11.54 8.27 1.51
N ARG A 320 11.55 8.37 2.84
CA ARG A 320 12.34 9.38 3.57
C ARG A 320 13.77 8.92 3.82
N ARG A 321 13.94 7.65 4.17
CA ARG A 321 15.24 7.07 4.52
C ARG A 321 15.27 5.58 4.26
N VAL A 322 16.44 5.06 3.92
CA VAL A 322 16.73 3.63 3.83
C VAL A 322 17.66 3.27 4.98
N ASN A 323 17.24 2.33 5.83
CA ASN A 323 18.07 1.80 6.93
C ASN A 323 18.48 0.37 6.63
N PHE A 324 19.70 0.01 6.99
CA PHE A 324 20.20 -1.35 6.87
C PHE A 324 20.39 -1.94 8.27
N ASN A 325 19.46 -2.82 8.66
CA ASN A 325 19.54 -3.47 9.97
C ASN A 325 20.33 -4.77 9.84
N VAL A 326 21.42 -4.90 10.59
CA VAL A 326 22.18 -6.16 10.67
C VAL A 326 21.60 -7.02 11.78
N GLY A 327 21.03 -8.17 11.43
CA GLY A 327 20.53 -9.14 12.41
C GLY A 327 21.67 -9.88 13.11
N ARG A 328 21.35 -10.57 14.22
CA ARG A 328 22.31 -11.40 14.98
C ARG A 328 23.17 -12.33 14.12
N SER A 329 22.60 -12.93 13.08
CA SER A 329 23.29 -13.86 12.19
C SER A 329 24.13 -13.18 11.10
N GLY A 330 24.28 -11.86 11.15
CA GLY A 330 24.89 -11.04 10.08
C GLY A 330 23.95 -10.70 8.92
N LYS A 331 22.70 -11.19 8.93
CA LYS A 331 21.75 -10.93 7.84
C LYS A 331 21.35 -9.46 7.79
N ILE A 332 21.74 -8.76 6.72
CA ILE A 332 21.35 -7.38 6.45
C ILE A 332 19.92 -7.32 5.90
N THR A 333 19.05 -6.58 6.59
CA THR A 333 17.65 -6.36 6.24
C THR A 333 17.42 -4.87 5.96
N PRO A 334 17.23 -4.47 4.69
CA PRO A 334 16.88 -3.11 4.34
C PRO A 334 15.43 -2.79 4.75
N VAL A 335 15.26 -1.64 5.40
CA VAL A 335 13.98 -1.14 5.90
C VAL A 335 13.80 0.30 5.46
N LEU A 336 12.68 0.60 4.81
CA LEU A 336 12.34 1.94 4.38
C LEU A 336 11.60 2.66 5.50
N ASP A 337 12.06 3.85 5.88
CA ASP A 337 11.23 4.81 6.60
C ASP A 337 10.51 5.68 5.57
N LEU A 338 9.20 5.79 5.72
CA LEU A 338 8.30 6.41 4.74
C LEU A 338 7.71 7.69 5.32
N ALA A 339 7.31 8.62 4.45
CA ALA A 339 6.33 9.63 4.83
C ALA A 339 5.04 8.87 5.26
N PRO A 340 4.46 9.17 6.43
CA PRO A 340 3.34 8.37 6.91
C PRO A 340 2.14 8.44 5.97
N VAL A 341 1.68 7.28 5.53
CA VAL A 341 0.50 7.11 4.67
C VAL A 341 -0.54 6.24 5.36
N ARG A 342 -1.83 6.45 5.05
CA ARG A 342 -2.89 5.54 5.49
C ARG A 342 -3.15 4.50 4.42
N LEU A 343 -3.11 3.23 4.80
CA LEU A 343 -3.53 2.09 4.00
C LEU A 343 -4.56 1.33 4.83
N ASP A 344 -5.80 1.32 4.34
CA ASP A 344 -6.96 0.89 5.12
C ASP A 344 -7.09 1.69 6.45
N ASP A 345 -7.24 1.01 7.59
CA ASP A 345 -7.30 1.59 8.93
C ASP A 345 -5.90 1.86 9.55
N ARG A 346 -4.83 1.57 8.81
CA ARG A 346 -3.45 1.55 9.35
C ARG A 346 -2.62 2.73 8.88
N LYS A 347 -1.83 3.28 9.79
CA LYS A 347 -0.78 4.25 9.45
C LYS A 347 0.52 3.50 9.17
N ILE A 348 0.94 3.49 7.91
CA ILE A 348 2.21 2.89 7.48
C ILE A 348 3.28 3.97 7.43
N SER A 349 4.34 3.78 8.22
CA SER A 349 5.51 4.66 8.23
C SER A 349 6.83 3.92 8.01
N ARG A 350 6.77 2.58 7.96
CA ARG A 350 7.93 1.72 7.80
C ARG A 350 7.54 0.44 7.08
N VAL A 351 8.39 0.00 6.15
CA VAL A 351 8.19 -1.28 5.44
C VAL A 351 9.54 -1.96 5.19
N SER A 352 9.58 -3.28 5.33
CA SER A 352 10.77 -4.06 5.00
C SER A 352 10.85 -4.31 3.50
N VAL A 353 12.04 -4.16 2.93
CA VAL A 353 12.33 -4.55 1.54
C VAL A 353 12.60 -6.07 1.45
N GLY A 354 12.85 -6.72 2.58
CA GLY A 354 13.22 -8.13 2.65
C GLY A 354 14.74 -8.31 2.67
N SER A 355 15.33 -8.82 1.59
CA SER A 355 16.77 -9.09 1.52
C SER A 355 17.56 -7.93 0.92
N LEU A 356 18.84 -7.81 1.30
CA LEU A 356 19.77 -6.87 0.68
C LEU A 356 19.81 -7.02 -0.86
N LYS A 357 19.83 -8.25 -1.36
CA LYS A 357 19.78 -8.55 -2.81
C LYS A 357 18.52 -8.01 -3.48
N ARG A 358 17.36 -8.12 -2.82
CA ARG A 358 16.10 -7.57 -3.35
C ARG A 358 16.16 -6.05 -3.42
N TRP A 359 16.66 -5.40 -2.36
CA TRP A 359 16.86 -3.95 -2.36
C TRP A 359 17.83 -3.50 -3.47
N GLN A 360 18.96 -4.18 -3.64
CA GLN A 360 19.93 -3.88 -4.71
C GLN A 360 19.28 -3.96 -6.10
N LYS A 361 18.45 -4.98 -6.36
CA LYS A 361 17.71 -5.10 -7.63
C LYS A 361 16.71 -3.95 -7.83
N MET A 362 16.07 -3.49 -6.76
CA MET A 362 15.08 -2.41 -6.82
C MET A 362 15.73 -1.01 -6.80
N ASP A 363 16.99 -0.88 -6.36
CA ASP A 363 17.75 0.36 -6.16
C ASP A 363 16.86 1.46 -5.56
N ILE A 364 16.36 1.26 -4.34
CA ILE A 364 15.45 2.20 -3.69
C ILE A 364 16.27 3.22 -2.92
N ARG A 365 16.03 4.51 -3.15
CA ARG A 365 16.73 5.61 -2.49
C ARG A 365 15.76 6.57 -1.80
N PRO A 366 16.23 7.39 -0.83
CA PRO A 366 15.45 8.52 -0.33
C PRO A 366 14.96 9.40 -1.49
N GLY A 367 13.73 9.88 -1.40
CA GLY A 367 13.04 10.63 -2.45
C GLY A 367 12.23 9.75 -3.42
N ASP A 368 12.56 8.46 -3.57
CA ASP A 368 11.76 7.57 -4.42
C ASP A 368 10.33 7.42 -3.89
N GLN A 369 9.39 7.15 -4.80
CA GLN A 369 8.03 6.77 -4.46
C GLN A 369 7.83 5.28 -4.68
N VAL A 370 7.26 4.61 -3.69
CA VAL A 370 7.03 3.17 -3.70
C VAL A 370 5.57 2.84 -3.50
N SER A 371 5.12 1.73 -4.10
CA SER A 371 3.79 1.16 -3.86
C SER A 371 3.83 0.18 -2.70
N ILE A 372 2.84 0.28 -1.82
CA ILE A 372 2.69 -0.56 -0.64
C ILE A 372 1.29 -1.16 -0.59
N SER A 373 1.22 -2.48 -0.41
CA SER A 373 -0.02 -3.24 -0.22
C SER A 373 -0.06 -3.93 1.14
N LEU A 374 -1.20 -4.52 1.51
CA LEU A 374 -1.30 -5.44 2.63
C LEU A 374 -1.28 -6.89 2.14
N ALA A 375 -0.27 -7.66 2.54
CA ALA A 375 -0.26 -9.11 2.38
C ALA A 375 -1.16 -9.76 3.43
N GLY A 376 -2.09 -10.62 2.99
CA GLY A 376 -3.08 -11.27 3.86
C GLY A 376 -3.89 -10.28 4.70
N LEU A 377 -4.17 -9.09 4.14
CA LEU A 377 -4.89 -7.97 4.77
C LEU A 377 -4.26 -7.45 6.08
N THR A 378 -3.00 -7.80 6.38
CA THR A 378 -2.39 -7.48 7.68
C THR A 378 -0.98 -6.92 7.60
N ILE A 379 -0.11 -7.49 6.77
CA ILE A 379 1.31 -7.14 6.77
C ILE A 379 1.60 -6.18 5.62
N ALA A 380 2.07 -4.97 5.94
CA ALA A 380 2.50 -4.02 4.93
C ALA A 380 3.65 -4.61 4.10
N ARG A 381 3.48 -4.60 2.78
CA ARG A 381 4.38 -5.19 1.81
C ARG A 381 4.76 -4.15 0.77
N LEU A 382 6.06 -4.02 0.52
CA LEU A 382 6.58 -3.28 -0.62
C LEU A 382 6.33 -4.06 -1.91
N ASP A 383 5.71 -3.40 -2.90
CA ASP A 383 5.42 -3.98 -4.20
C ASP A 383 6.50 -3.62 -5.21
N GLU A 384 6.58 -2.32 -5.56
CA GLU A 384 7.42 -1.80 -6.62
C GLU A 384 7.84 -0.34 -6.37
N VAL A 385 8.80 0.13 -7.15
CA VAL A 385 9.15 1.55 -7.24
C VAL A 385 8.31 2.16 -8.34
N VAL A 386 7.49 3.15 -8.00
CA VAL A 386 6.58 3.83 -8.93
C VAL A 386 7.29 5.01 -9.59
N THR A 387 7.97 5.83 -8.79
CA THR A 387 8.68 7.02 -9.27
C THR A 387 10.07 7.05 -8.66
N ARG A 388 11.08 7.41 -9.44
CA ARG A 388 12.46 7.56 -8.96
C ARG A 388 12.79 9.03 -8.83
N SER A 389 13.28 9.47 -7.67
CA SER A 389 13.71 10.86 -7.50
C SER A 389 14.83 11.21 -8.47
N VAL A 390 14.87 12.47 -8.88
CA VAL A 390 15.92 13.03 -9.73
C VAL A 390 17.25 13.06 -8.97
N ASP A 391 17.20 13.34 -7.66
CA ASP A 391 18.35 13.50 -6.80
C ASP A 391 18.64 12.21 -6.03
N ARG A 392 19.60 11.43 -6.53
CA ARG A 392 19.89 10.05 -6.07
C ARG A 392 21.27 9.97 -5.42
N MET A 393 21.41 10.53 -4.23
CA MET A 393 22.65 10.42 -3.45
C MET A 393 23.06 8.95 -3.18
N PRO A 394 24.37 8.62 -3.20
CA PRO A 394 24.85 7.32 -2.74
C PRO A 394 24.45 7.03 -1.29
N LEU A 395 24.18 5.77 -0.98
CA LEU A 395 23.86 5.33 0.37
C LEU A 395 25.05 4.59 0.99
N PRO A 396 25.32 4.77 2.29
CA PRO A 396 26.27 3.93 3.02
C PRO A 396 25.65 2.54 3.21
N VAL A 397 25.90 1.64 2.25
CA VAL A 397 25.43 0.26 2.30
C VAL A 397 26.48 -0.59 3.03
N PRO A 398 26.12 -1.33 4.10
CA PRO A 398 27.05 -2.20 4.79
C PRO A 398 27.58 -3.31 3.86
N HIS A 399 28.88 -3.58 3.91
CA HIS A 399 29.50 -4.67 3.16
C HIS A 399 29.10 -6.01 3.77
N ALA A 400 28.40 -6.85 2.99
CA ALA A 400 27.83 -8.09 3.50
C ALA A 400 28.87 -9.10 4.03
N ALA A 401 30.12 -9.03 3.57
CA ALA A 401 31.19 -9.91 4.02
C ALA A 401 31.62 -9.66 5.48
N ASP A 402 31.42 -8.44 5.98
CA ASP A 402 31.82 -8.03 7.33
C ASP A 402 30.90 -8.62 8.41
N TYR A 403 29.74 -9.15 8.00
CA TYR A 403 28.69 -9.60 8.91
C TYR A 403 28.33 -11.07 8.69
N HIS A 404 28.61 -11.89 9.70
CA HIS A 404 28.33 -13.32 9.72
C HIS A 404 27.94 -13.79 11.14
N PRO A 405 27.49 -15.04 11.35
CA PRO A 405 27.04 -15.51 12.67
C PRO A 405 28.08 -15.44 13.81
N LEU A 406 29.35 -15.20 13.50
CA LEU A 406 30.48 -15.12 14.45
C LEU A 406 31.19 -13.75 14.43
N SER A 407 30.61 -12.72 13.78
CA SER A 407 31.14 -11.35 13.80
C SER A 407 30.46 -10.50 14.89
N CYS A 408 31.04 -9.33 15.17
CA CYS A 408 30.44 -8.28 15.98
C CYS A 408 30.02 -8.75 17.40
N TRP A 409 31.01 -9.24 18.15
CA TRP A 409 30.86 -9.61 19.57
C TRP A 409 31.00 -8.42 20.53
N GLN A 410 31.29 -7.23 20.00
CA GLN A 410 31.46 -5.97 20.72
C GLN A 410 30.81 -4.81 19.92
N PRO A 411 30.42 -3.70 20.57
CA PRO A 411 29.80 -2.54 19.92
C PRO A 411 30.84 -1.59 19.31
N THR A 412 31.77 -2.11 18.50
CA THR A 412 32.71 -1.28 17.73
C THR A 412 31.99 -0.63 16.54
N GLU A 413 32.62 0.38 15.94
CA GLU A 413 32.08 1.06 14.75
C GLU A 413 31.68 0.05 13.67
N GLY A 414 30.43 0.11 13.22
CA GLY A 414 29.84 -0.77 12.23
C GLY A 414 29.25 -2.07 12.80
N CYS A 415 29.60 -2.48 14.02
CA CYS A 415 29.16 -3.72 14.66
C CYS A 415 28.06 -3.55 15.71
N GLU A 416 27.72 -2.32 16.07
CA GLU A 416 26.78 -1.98 17.15
C GLU A 416 25.41 -2.61 16.90
N GLY A 417 24.95 -2.62 15.64
CA GLY A 417 23.68 -3.23 15.25
C GLY A 417 23.61 -4.72 15.52
N GLN A 418 24.62 -5.48 15.07
CA GLN A 418 24.65 -6.93 15.26
C GLN A 418 24.89 -7.30 16.73
N PHE A 419 25.77 -6.58 17.42
CA PHE A 419 26.03 -6.76 18.85
C PHE A 419 24.75 -6.56 19.68
N ARG A 420 24.01 -5.48 19.40
CA ARG A 420 22.71 -5.21 20.03
C ARG A 420 21.70 -6.34 19.77
N GLU A 421 21.64 -6.88 18.54
CA GLU A 421 20.75 -8.01 18.24
C GLU A 421 21.18 -9.32 18.93
N ARG A 422 22.48 -9.51 19.23
CA ARG A 422 22.97 -10.61 20.09
C ARG A 422 22.46 -10.46 21.53
N LEU A 423 22.58 -9.27 22.13
CA LEU A 423 22.06 -9.00 23.48
C LEU A 423 20.54 -9.16 23.56
N LYS A 424 19.80 -8.66 22.55
CA LYS A 424 18.34 -8.86 22.46
C LYS A 424 17.96 -10.33 22.40
N TRP A 425 18.70 -11.14 21.64
CA TRP A 425 18.48 -12.59 21.61
C TRP A 425 18.79 -13.25 22.96
N LEU A 426 19.94 -12.93 23.55
CA LEU A 426 20.38 -13.44 24.84
C LEU A 426 19.34 -13.17 25.93
N GLY A 427 18.78 -11.95 25.99
CA GLY A 427 17.74 -11.60 26.96
C GLY A 427 16.33 -12.09 26.62
N SER A 428 16.09 -12.60 25.41
CA SER A 428 14.75 -12.98 24.97
C SER A 428 14.22 -14.23 25.69
N LYS A 429 12.91 -14.49 25.56
CA LYS A 429 12.28 -15.74 26.03
C LYS A 429 12.89 -17.02 25.45
N LYS A 430 13.62 -16.93 24.34
CA LYS A 430 14.33 -18.06 23.70
C LYS A 430 15.81 -18.16 24.11
N GLY A 431 16.32 -17.16 24.83
CA GLY A 431 17.62 -17.16 25.48
C GLY A 431 17.44 -17.34 26.98
N LEU A 432 18.00 -16.45 27.79
CA LEU A 432 17.98 -16.49 29.26
C LEU A 432 16.65 -16.00 29.89
N ALA A 433 15.68 -15.58 29.07
CA ALA A 433 14.38 -15.07 29.51
C ALA A 433 14.47 -13.94 30.56
N LEU A 434 15.35 -12.96 30.31
CA LEU A 434 15.56 -11.82 31.21
C LEU A 434 14.34 -10.89 31.22
N SER A 435 13.42 -11.14 32.16
CA SER A 435 12.18 -10.38 32.29
C SER A 435 12.45 -8.90 32.54
N GLY A 436 11.74 -8.01 31.83
CA GLY A 436 11.95 -6.57 31.93
C GLY A 436 13.20 -6.04 31.19
N VAL A 437 14.02 -6.90 30.59
CA VAL A 437 15.19 -6.50 29.78
C VAL A 437 14.82 -6.44 28.30
N GLY A 438 14.28 -5.30 27.88
CA GLY A 438 13.90 -5.05 26.48
C GLY A 438 15.02 -4.43 25.64
N PRO A 439 14.79 -4.21 24.33
CA PRO A 439 15.73 -3.55 23.44
C PRO A 439 16.18 -2.18 23.94
N GLY A 440 15.25 -1.39 24.52
CA GLY A 440 15.56 -0.08 25.09
C GLY A 440 16.39 -0.15 26.37
N THR A 441 16.38 -1.27 27.10
CA THR A 441 17.28 -1.48 28.25
C THR A 441 18.69 -1.73 27.76
N TRP A 442 18.87 -2.61 26.77
CA TRP A 442 20.18 -2.85 26.14
C TRP A 442 20.77 -1.57 25.54
N ASP A 443 19.95 -0.75 24.87
CA ASP A 443 20.38 0.53 24.31
C ASP A 443 20.95 1.47 25.38
N LYS A 444 20.33 1.53 26.57
CA LYS A 444 20.83 2.35 27.68
C LYS A 444 22.16 1.82 28.22
N LEU A 445 22.28 0.51 28.40
CA LEU A 445 23.50 -0.12 28.94
C LEU A 445 24.69 0.05 27.98
N ILE A 446 24.47 -0.17 26.68
CA ILE A 446 25.49 0.05 25.64
C ILE A 446 25.88 1.52 25.59
N LYS A 447 24.90 2.44 25.55
CA LYS A 447 25.16 3.89 25.48
C LYS A 447 25.89 4.43 26.73
N ALA A 448 25.69 3.82 27.88
CA ALA A 448 26.38 4.17 29.12
C ALA A 448 27.82 3.60 29.19
N GLY A 449 28.25 2.79 28.21
CA GLY A 449 29.60 2.21 28.18
C GLY A 449 29.82 1.11 29.23
N VAL A 450 28.75 0.59 29.84
CA VAL A 450 28.86 -0.46 30.88
C VAL A 450 28.73 -1.88 30.30
N VAL A 451 28.38 -1.99 29.02
CA VAL A 451 28.29 -3.26 28.28
C VAL A 451 29.02 -3.11 26.96
N GLU A 452 30.25 -3.62 26.90
CA GLU A 452 31.13 -3.63 25.72
C GLU A 452 31.37 -5.05 25.21
N GLY A 453 31.07 -6.06 26.02
CA GLY A 453 31.04 -7.48 25.70
C GLY A 453 29.70 -8.12 26.08
N LEU A 454 29.42 -9.30 25.50
CA LEU A 454 28.11 -9.95 25.59
C LEU A 454 27.69 -10.35 27.03
N LEU A 455 28.65 -10.49 27.95
CA LEU A 455 28.44 -10.94 29.33
C LEU A 455 28.75 -9.88 30.40
N ASP A 456 29.11 -8.65 30.02
CA ASP A 456 29.49 -7.60 30.97
C ASP A 456 28.39 -7.26 31.96
N TRP A 457 27.13 -7.36 31.51
CA TRP A 457 25.94 -7.14 32.33
C TRP A 457 25.88 -8.03 33.57
N MET A 458 26.53 -9.21 33.56
CA MET A 458 26.52 -10.14 34.70
C MET A 458 27.25 -9.60 35.92
N ARG A 459 28.13 -8.61 35.74
CA ARG A 459 28.93 -7.98 36.79
C ARG A 459 28.29 -6.71 37.35
N LEU A 460 27.20 -6.23 36.73
CA LEU A 460 26.55 -4.98 37.11
C LEU A 460 25.75 -5.17 38.40
N ASP A 461 26.05 -4.36 39.40
CA ASP A 461 25.28 -4.29 40.64
C ASP A 461 24.18 -3.22 40.59
N ALA A 462 23.29 -3.24 41.59
CA ALA A 462 22.20 -2.27 41.69
C ALA A 462 22.70 -0.82 41.79
N ALA A 463 23.88 -0.59 42.37
CA ALA A 463 24.45 0.75 42.55
C ALA A 463 24.99 1.33 41.24
N GLN A 464 25.57 0.49 40.38
CA GLN A 464 25.99 0.86 39.03
C GLN A 464 24.76 1.09 38.14
N LEU A 465 23.75 0.22 38.21
CA LEU A 465 22.55 0.31 37.38
C LEU A 465 21.72 1.56 37.66
N ARG A 466 21.60 2.01 38.92
CA ARG A 466 20.86 3.25 39.26
C ARG A 466 21.54 4.52 38.75
N ASN A 467 22.83 4.48 38.44
CA ASN A 467 23.58 5.63 37.94
C ASN A 467 23.43 5.80 36.41
N ILE A 468 22.75 4.86 35.74
CA ILE A 468 22.57 4.88 34.29
C ILE A 468 21.37 5.77 33.94
N PRO A 469 21.54 6.76 33.04
CA PRO A 469 20.45 7.63 32.62
C PRO A 469 19.23 6.85 32.12
N GLY A 470 18.07 7.14 32.73
CA GLY A 470 16.80 6.49 32.40
C GLY A 470 16.57 5.14 33.09
N LEU A 471 17.43 4.74 34.04
CA LEU A 471 17.16 3.68 35.02
C LEU A 471 17.03 4.32 36.40
N GLY A 472 15.83 4.29 36.99
CA GLY A 472 15.61 4.69 38.37
C GLY A 472 15.98 3.58 39.36
N GLU A 473 16.02 3.90 40.65
CA GLU A 473 16.43 2.98 41.72
C GLU A 473 15.68 1.63 41.70
N LEU A 474 14.34 1.66 41.68
CA LEU A 474 13.52 0.45 41.59
C LEU A 474 13.78 -0.38 40.33
N SER A 475 14.04 0.27 39.19
CA SER A 475 14.37 -0.45 37.96
C SER A 475 15.77 -1.05 38.00
N GLY A 476 16.74 -0.37 38.62
CA GLY A 476 18.10 -0.87 38.81
C GLY A 476 18.13 -2.12 39.68
N SER A 477 17.43 -2.12 40.82
CA SER A 477 17.34 -3.30 41.70
C SER A 477 16.69 -4.49 41.00
N ARG A 478 15.56 -4.28 40.31
CA ARG A 478 14.89 -5.35 39.54
C ARG A 478 15.76 -5.93 38.43
N LEU A 479 16.53 -5.08 37.75
CA LEU A 479 17.48 -5.54 36.72
C LEU A 479 18.60 -6.36 37.33
N SER A 480 19.17 -5.91 38.46
CA SER A 480 20.19 -6.66 39.20
C SER A 480 19.67 -8.04 39.62
N GLU A 481 18.47 -8.12 40.19
CA GLU A 481 17.82 -9.39 40.55
C GLU A 481 17.62 -10.30 39.33
N THR A 482 17.15 -9.73 38.22
CA THR A 482 16.95 -10.47 36.96
C THR A 482 18.27 -11.03 36.43
N PHE A 483 19.36 -10.27 36.51
CA PHE A 483 20.69 -10.70 36.08
C PHE A 483 21.27 -11.78 36.98
N GLN A 484 21.03 -11.71 38.30
CA GLN A 484 21.43 -12.75 39.23
C GLN A 484 20.68 -14.07 38.96
N GLY A 485 19.36 -14.02 38.79
CA GLY A 485 18.55 -15.20 38.49
C GLY A 485 18.91 -15.88 37.15
N ALA A 486 19.47 -15.13 36.20
CA ALA A 486 19.95 -15.69 34.92
C ALA A 486 21.05 -16.74 35.09
N ARG A 487 21.81 -16.69 36.19
CA ARG A 487 22.91 -17.62 36.48
C ARG A 487 22.43 -19.04 36.74
N GLU A 488 21.17 -19.22 37.14
CA GLU A 488 20.56 -20.51 37.45
C GLU A 488 20.01 -21.24 36.22
N GLN A 489 20.07 -20.61 35.03
CA GLN A 489 19.61 -21.21 33.78
C GLN A 489 20.45 -22.45 33.39
N SER A 490 19.82 -23.38 32.69
CA SER A 490 20.48 -24.62 32.26
C SER A 490 21.60 -24.38 31.25
N PHE A 491 22.55 -25.32 31.17
CA PHE A 491 23.64 -25.30 30.21
C PHE A 491 23.14 -25.12 28.76
N GLU A 492 22.13 -25.88 28.36
CA GLU A 492 21.50 -25.77 27.04
C GLU A 492 20.91 -24.36 26.78
N THR A 493 20.29 -23.76 27.79
CA THR A 493 19.72 -22.41 27.68
C THR A 493 20.83 -21.37 27.48
N TRP A 494 21.96 -21.52 28.17
CA TRP A 494 23.14 -20.68 27.96
C TRP A 494 23.73 -20.85 26.57
N LEU A 495 23.90 -22.07 26.06
CA LEU A 495 24.35 -22.31 24.69
C LEU A 495 23.43 -21.64 23.66
N LYS A 496 22.11 -21.78 23.83
CA LYS A 496 21.11 -21.09 23.00
C LYS A 496 21.28 -19.57 23.09
N ALA A 497 21.45 -19.02 24.30
CA ALA A 497 21.60 -17.58 24.54
C ALA A 497 22.87 -16.99 23.91
N LEU A 498 24.00 -17.72 23.94
CA LEU A 498 25.25 -17.36 23.25
C LEU A 498 25.12 -17.40 21.71
N GLY A 499 24.07 -18.05 21.21
CA GLY A 499 23.75 -18.11 19.79
C GLY A 499 24.26 -19.36 19.08
N LEU A 500 24.35 -20.50 19.79
CA LEU A 500 24.67 -21.79 19.20
C LEU A 500 23.84 -22.03 17.92
N PRO A 501 24.47 -22.45 16.80
CA PRO A 501 23.75 -22.84 15.59
C PRO A 501 22.68 -23.91 15.87
N PRO A 502 21.57 -23.96 15.10
CA PRO A 502 20.54 -24.97 15.31
C PRO A 502 21.12 -26.39 15.27
N THR A 503 20.80 -27.22 16.27
CA THR A 503 21.38 -28.55 16.49
C THR A 503 20.53 -29.70 15.97
N ALA A 504 19.34 -29.40 15.43
CA ALA A 504 18.37 -30.39 14.90
C ALA A 504 17.97 -31.51 15.89
N GLY A 505 18.10 -31.27 17.20
CA GLY A 505 17.77 -32.26 18.24
C GLY A 505 18.95 -33.14 18.67
N ALA A 506 20.17 -32.87 18.20
CA ALA A 506 21.37 -33.55 18.68
C ALA A 506 21.55 -33.37 20.19
N ASP A 507 22.02 -34.43 20.85
CA ASP A 507 22.31 -34.42 22.28
C ASP A 507 23.56 -33.57 22.56
N LEU A 508 23.34 -32.50 23.33
CA LEU A 508 24.39 -31.55 23.68
C LEU A 508 25.13 -31.95 24.96
N GLY A 509 24.61 -32.93 25.71
CA GLY A 509 25.09 -33.25 27.05
C GLY A 509 25.16 -32.02 27.96
N ASP A 510 26.02 -32.11 28.98
CA ASP A 510 26.10 -31.11 30.06
C ASP A 510 27.47 -30.42 30.18
N SER A 511 28.33 -30.55 29.17
CA SER A 511 29.71 -30.04 29.24
C SER A 511 30.19 -29.34 27.96
N TRP A 512 30.62 -28.09 28.11
CA TRP A 512 31.28 -27.31 27.07
C TRP A 512 32.51 -28.02 26.50
N ALA A 513 33.34 -28.60 27.37
CA ALA A 513 34.60 -29.24 26.97
C ALA A 513 34.35 -30.44 26.04
N ALA A 514 33.28 -31.21 26.28
CA ALA A 514 32.90 -32.31 25.41
C ALA A 514 32.45 -31.82 24.04
N LEU A 515 31.66 -30.75 23.98
CA LEU A 515 31.17 -30.19 22.72
C LEU A 515 32.27 -29.49 21.91
N SER A 516 33.19 -28.77 22.57
CA SER A 516 34.27 -28.06 21.90
C SER A 516 35.36 -28.98 21.35
N ALA A 517 35.45 -30.22 21.86
CA ALA A 517 36.37 -31.25 21.37
C ALA A 517 35.89 -31.94 20.09
N ARG A 518 34.58 -31.87 19.75
CA ARG A 518 34.01 -32.51 18.56
C ARG A 518 34.55 -31.87 17.29
N ASN A 519 35.03 -32.70 16.36
CA ASN A 519 35.43 -32.28 15.02
C ASN A 519 34.20 -32.22 14.08
N ILE A 520 34.41 -31.87 12.80
CA ILE A 520 33.33 -31.74 11.81
C ILE A 520 32.63 -33.09 11.57
N ASP A 521 33.36 -34.19 11.49
CA ASP A 521 32.82 -35.52 11.24
C ASP A 521 31.99 -36.03 12.43
N ASP A 522 32.45 -35.76 13.66
CA ASP A 522 31.70 -36.04 14.89
C ASP A 522 30.35 -35.31 14.88
N TRP A 523 30.34 -34.03 14.50
CA TRP A 523 29.09 -33.27 14.37
C TRP A 523 28.20 -33.79 13.24
N GLN A 524 28.77 -34.24 12.13
CA GLN A 524 28.00 -34.74 10.99
C GLN A 524 27.41 -36.14 11.24
N ALA A 525 28.00 -36.93 12.15
CA ALA A 525 27.48 -38.22 12.57
C ALA A 525 26.15 -38.10 13.36
N GLU A 526 25.87 -36.93 13.94
CA GLU A 526 24.64 -36.68 14.70
C GLU A 526 23.39 -36.65 13.80
N PRO A 527 22.28 -37.31 14.21
CA PRO A 527 21.04 -37.31 13.46
C PRO A 527 20.54 -35.89 13.13
N GLY A 528 20.28 -35.63 11.85
CA GLY A 528 19.75 -34.34 11.38
C GLY A 528 20.80 -33.23 11.20
N ILE A 529 22.08 -33.51 11.40
CA ILE A 529 23.17 -32.56 11.15
C ILE A 529 23.84 -32.84 9.79
N GLY A 530 23.55 -31.99 8.79
CA GLY A 530 24.23 -32.04 7.50
C GLY A 530 25.61 -31.32 7.50
N PRO A 531 26.40 -31.47 6.42
CA PRO A 531 27.79 -30.98 6.34
C PRO A 531 27.93 -29.45 6.49
N GLY A 532 26.90 -28.68 6.12
CA GLY A 532 26.89 -27.23 6.33
C GLY A 532 26.72 -26.85 7.80
N ARG A 533 25.86 -27.56 8.53
CA ARG A 533 25.58 -27.32 9.94
C ARG A 533 26.71 -27.83 10.83
N ALA A 534 27.30 -28.97 10.51
CA ALA A 534 28.49 -29.49 11.18
C ALA A 534 29.65 -28.48 11.16
N ARG A 535 29.94 -27.89 9.99
CA ARG A 535 30.94 -26.80 9.87
C ARG A 535 30.60 -25.58 10.69
N GLN A 536 29.32 -25.18 10.77
CA GLN A 536 28.90 -24.04 11.58
C GLN A 536 29.05 -24.30 13.09
N LEU A 537 28.69 -25.50 13.55
CA LEU A 537 28.85 -25.90 14.95
C LEU A 537 30.32 -25.96 15.33
N TYR A 538 31.15 -26.65 14.52
CA TYR A 538 32.59 -26.66 14.71
C TYR A 538 33.17 -25.25 14.77
N ALA A 539 32.87 -24.40 13.78
CA ALA A 539 33.37 -23.02 13.74
C ALA A 539 32.93 -22.21 14.97
N PHE A 540 31.72 -22.40 15.49
CA PHE A 540 31.25 -21.72 16.70
C PHE A 540 32.10 -22.07 17.93
N PHE A 541 32.40 -23.34 18.16
CA PHE A 541 33.23 -23.74 19.31
C PHE A 541 34.71 -23.39 19.16
N GLN A 542 35.19 -23.24 17.93
CA GLN A 542 36.57 -22.82 17.64
C GLN A 542 36.76 -21.29 17.56
N ASP A 543 35.68 -20.50 17.56
CA ASP A 543 35.75 -19.04 17.44
C ASP A 543 36.38 -18.41 18.70
N PRO A 544 37.47 -17.62 18.59
CA PRO A 544 38.16 -17.08 19.76
C PRO A 544 37.27 -16.22 20.69
N PRO A 545 36.40 -15.33 20.18
CA PRO A 545 35.41 -14.64 21.01
C PRO A 545 34.49 -15.60 21.78
N VAL A 546 34.02 -16.67 21.15
CA VAL A 546 33.14 -17.66 21.80
C VAL A 546 33.89 -18.43 22.91
N GLN A 547 35.15 -18.80 22.68
CA GLN A 547 36.00 -19.42 23.69
C GLN A 547 36.27 -18.48 24.88
N LEU A 548 36.41 -17.17 24.63
CA LEU A 548 36.51 -16.18 25.69
C LEU A 548 35.22 -16.12 26.53
N LEU A 549 34.05 -16.12 25.88
CA LEU A 549 32.76 -16.13 26.57
C LEU A 549 32.60 -17.39 27.45
N SER A 550 32.99 -18.56 26.95
CA SER A 550 33.00 -19.80 27.74
C SER A 550 33.89 -19.68 28.99
N ARG A 551 35.12 -19.17 28.85
CA ARG A 551 36.01 -18.95 30.00
C ARG A 551 35.41 -17.99 31.02
N GLN A 552 34.79 -16.89 30.57
CA GLN A 552 34.11 -15.94 31.45
C GLN A 552 32.94 -16.58 32.21
N LEU A 553 32.15 -17.44 31.57
CA LEU A 553 31.06 -18.17 32.23
C LEU A 553 31.59 -19.15 33.27
N ARG A 554 32.68 -19.86 32.97
CA ARG A 554 33.37 -20.74 33.92
C ARG A 554 33.89 -19.99 35.14
N GLU A 555 34.54 -18.85 34.93
CA GLU A 555 35.03 -17.97 36.01
C GLU A 555 33.89 -17.44 36.89
N GLN A 556 32.68 -17.30 36.32
CA GLN A 556 31.48 -16.92 37.05
C GLN A 556 30.69 -18.09 37.65
N GLY A 557 31.22 -19.31 37.56
CA GLY A 557 30.64 -20.52 38.18
C GLY A 557 29.36 -21.03 37.50
N ILE A 558 29.14 -20.70 36.22
CA ILE A 558 27.97 -21.17 35.47
C ILE A 558 28.13 -22.65 35.13
N LYS A 559 27.14 -23.47 35.54
CA LYS A 559 27.19 -24.93 35.34
C LYS A 559 27.33 -25.30 33.86
N GLY A 560 28.25 -26.22 33.57
CA GLY A 560 28.51 -26.78 32.24
C GLY A 560 29.58 -26.06 31.42
N PHE A 561 30.07 -24.89 31.87
CA PHE A 561 31.22 -24.17 31.31
C PHE A 561 32.43 -24.31 32.22
#